data_AF-A0A1W2BFN9-F1
#
_entry.id   AF-A0A1W2BFN9-F1
#
_cell.length_a   1.000
_cell.length_b   1.000
_cell.length_c   1.000
_cell.angle_alpha   90.00
_cell.angle_beta   90.00
_cell.angle_gamma   90.00
#
_symmetry.space_group_name_H-M   'P 1'
#
loop_
_entity.id
_entity.type
_entity.pdbx_description
1 polymer ?
#
loop_
_entity_poly.entity_id
_entity_poly.type
_entity_poly.pdbx_seq_one_letter_code
_entity_poly.pdbx_strand_id
1 'polypeptide(L)'
;MKKILFPVLMLLFAAFEPLSAKTISGTVKDKDSGSPLAGVAVTALLSKTGTVTDKNGRYSISVKDKEQHLKFSYIGYHTAIIKLNGGLTVNVSMAASDVSLAEVVVTGYGKAKAISGHREPAPALESKAAGIAASASTSSIRGARSATVRDKKSPAPGPWPKRPKPQSNQLTAGEWNDIEHWAFWSNLMNTQEWSDMQSYWSFYTGSRISVELSNKQQRPLIGYVVTALQNGNPVWKAKTNFEGKAELWPSIYNNSKEGLTIMVESREGQEIYKKVFAQNTRKVNISIDKPAEKITNLEVLFMVDATGSMGDEISYLKSELEDIIGRLNTKSQLNTRTAMVFYRDRGDEYVIRDFGFEQDLQKVKRNLANQYADGGGDFEEAVEEAMENAIYQQRWSETGTSARLMFMILDAPPHYDAARIKSIQRSVKEAASRGIALIPVVASGIDKRTEFLMRFMAIGTNGTYVFLTDDSGIGNSHLKPTVGSYQVEYLNQLLNRLINKYAGLEPKVAEDLLSSAQKQQE
;
A
#
# COMPACT_ATOMS: atom_id res chain seq x y z
N MET A 1 42.60 -22.18 45.74
CA MET A 1 41.78 -22.48 44.54
C MET A 1 41.60 -21.22 43.68
N LYS A 2 42.68 -20.70 43.06
CA LYS A 2 42.67 -19.42 42.32
C LYS A 2 43.55 -19.40 41.04
N LYS A 3 43.86 -20.57 40.46
CA LYS A 3 44.79 -20.65 39.31
C LYS A 3 44.22 -21.26 38.02
N ILE A 4 42.90 -21.49 37.94
CA ILE A 4 42.26 -22.09 36.75
C ILE A 4 41.26 -21.15 36.06
N LEU A 5 41.07 -19.92 36.58
CA LEU A 5 40.04 -19.00 36.05
C LEU A 5 40.54 -18.07 34.92
N PHE A 6 41.84 -18.04 34.63
CA PHE A 6 42.42 -17.08 33.67
C PHE A 6 42.52 -17.56 32.21
N PRO A 7 42.69 -18.86 31.86
CA PRO A 7 42.79 -19.27 30.46
C PRO A 7 41.42 -19.50 29.78
N VAL A 8 40.33 -19.60 30.54
CA VAL A 8 38.97 -19.80 29.98
C VAL A 8 38.34 -18.49 29.50
N LEU A 9 38.74 -17.34 30.08
CA LEU A 9 38.26 -16.02 29.67
C LEU A 9 38.95 -15.48 28.40
N MET A 10 40.12 -16.02 28.05
CA MET A 10 40.89 -15.58 26.86
C MET A 10 40.57 -16.38 25.59
N LEU A 11 39.78 -17.45 25.70
CA LEU A 11 39.31 -18.25 24.55
C LEU A 11 37.93 -17.79 24.01
N LEU A 12 37.27 -16.84 24.68
CA LEU A 12 35.96 -16.30 24.25
C LEU A 12 36.05 -15.08 23.32
N PHE A 13 37.26 -14.68 22.92
CA PHE A 13 37.52 -13.50 22.08
C PHE A 13 38.09 -13.84 20.68
N ALA A 14 37.96 -15.09 20.23
CA ALA A 14 38.43 -15.52 18.91
C ALA A 14 37.27 -15.60 17.91
N ALA A 15 37.41 -14.82 16.83
CA ALA A 15 36.64 -14.83 15.58
C ALA A 15 35.29 -14.08 15.55
N PHE A 16 35.30 -12.76 15.74
CA PHE A 16 34.52 -11.91 14.84
C PHE A 16 35.38 -11.67 13.59
N GLU A 17 35.24 -12.51 12.59
CA GLU A 17 35.72 -12.20 11.24
C GLU A 17 34.99 -10.92 10.78
N PRO A 18 35.70 -9.82 10.46
CA PRO A 18 35.05 -8.66 9.87
C PRO A 18 34.38 -9.12 8.57
N LEU A 19 33.07 -8.91 8.46
CA LEU A 19 32.32 -9.22 7.23
C LEU A 19 32.91 -8.36 6.10
N SER A 20 33.73 -8.97 5.24
CA SER A 20 34.35 -8.25 4.12
C SER A 20 33.27 -7.98 3.08
N ALA A 21 33.02 -6.70 2.81
CA ALA A 21 32.10 -6.31 1.77
C ALA A 21 32.84 -6.30 0.43
N LYS A 22 32.39 -7.10 -0.52
CA LYS A 22 32.98 -7.19 -1.86
C LYS A 22 32.18 -6.32 -2.82
N THR A 23 32.84 -5.44 -3.56
CA THR A 23 32.18 -4.62 -4.59
C THR A 23 32.21 -5.33 -5.94
N ILE A 24 31.04 -5.67 -6.47
CA ILE A 24 30.86 -6.19 -7.83
C ILE A 24 30.50 -5.03 -8.75
N SER A 25 31.15 -4.94 -9.90
CA SER A 25 30.86 -3.92 -10.91
C SER A 25 30.60 -4.55 -12.26
N GLY A 26 30.04 -3.81 -13.21
CA GLY A 26 29.87 -4.31 -14.56
C GLY A 26 29.06 -3.40 -15.44
N THR A 27 28.73 -3.89 -16.63
CA THR A 27 27.85 -3.22 -17.60
C THR A 27 26.67 -4.10 -17.96
N VAL A 28 25.53 -3.48 -18.20
CA VAL A 28 24.35 -4.13 -18.75
C VAL A 28 24.05 -3.56 -20.12
N LYS A 29 23.82 -4.44 -21.09
CA LYS A 29 23.54 -4.10 -22.48
C LYS A 29 22.33 -4.87 -23.00
N ASP A 30 21.71 -4.32 -24.03
CA ASP A 30 20.73 -5.03 -24.83
C ASP A 30 21.43 -6.15 -25.63
N LYS A 31 20.83 -7.33 -25.67
CA LYS A 31 21.43 -8.51 -26.31
C LYS A 31 21.52 -8.38 -27.84
N ASP A 32 20.57 -7.71 -28.47
CA ASP A 32 20.40 -7.71 -29.93
C ASP A 32 21.06 -6.49 -30.57
N SER A 33 20.83 -5.30 -30.01
CA SER A 33 21.40 -4.03 -30.45
C SER A 33 22.80 -3.75 -29.87
N GLY A 34 23.16 -4.39 -28.76
CA GLY A 34 24.43 -4.15 -28.05
C GLY A 34 24.52 -2.79 -27.36
N SER A 35 23.44 -1.99 -27.35
CA SER A 35 23.38 -0.69 -26.69
C SER A 35 23.39 -0.81 -25.16
N PRO A 36 24.02 0.13 -24.43
CA PRO A 36 23.98 0.13 -22.97
C PRO A 36 22.56 0.37 -22.44
N LEU A 37 22.19 -0.36 -21.39
CA LEU A 37 20.88 -0.23 -20.74
C LEU A 37 21.01 0.58 -19.45
N ALA A 38 20.47 1.79 -19.46
CA ALA A 38 20.40 2.67 -18.29
C ALA A 38 19.15 2.36 -17.45
N GLY A 39 19.24 2.45 -16.13
CA GLY A 39 18.09 2.20 -15.23
C GLY A 39 17.75 0.73 -14.99
N VAL A 40 18.61 -0.21 -15.37
CA VAL A 40 18.46 -1.63 -15.01
C VAL A 40 18.65 -1.78 -13.51
N ALA A 41 17.67 -2.36 -12.83
CA ALA A 41 17.76 -2.69 -11.41
C ALA A 41 18.66 -3.91 -11.22
N VAL A 42 19.72 -3.76 -10.41
CA VAL A 42 20.65 -4.84 -10.05
C VAL A 42 20.49 -5.14 -8.56
N THR A 43 20.15 -6.37 -8.21
CA THR A 43 19.85 -6.77 -6.82
C THR A 43 20.64 -7.99 -6.41
N ALA A 44 21.32 -7.91 -5.27
CA ALA A 44 21.94 -9.03 -4.59
C ALA A 44 20.86 -9.84 -3.85
N LEU A 45 20.68 -11.12 -4.22
CA LEU A 45 19.50 -11.89 -3.78
C LEU A 45 19.51 -12.23 -2.29
N LEU A 46 20.69 -12.48 -1.71
CA LEU A 46 20.84 -12.82 -0.30
C LEU A 46 20.92 -11.58 0.59
N SER A 47 21.79 -10.62 0.27
CA SER A 47 21.95 -9.40 1.08
C SER A 47 20.82 -8.39 0.88
N LYS A 48 20.00 -8.56 -0.17
CA LYS A 48 18.91 -7.64 -0.59
C LYS A 48 19.39 -6.21 -0.83
N THR A 49 20.69 -6.01 -1.04
CA THR A 49 21.25 -4.73 -1.47
C THR A 49 20.98 -4.54 -2.96
N GLY A 50 20.76 -3.30 -3.38
CA GLY A 50 20.41 -2.98 -4.77
C GLY A 50 21.15 -1.75 -5.28
N THR A 51 21.28 -1.66 -6.60
CA THR A 51 21.78 -0.48 -7.32
C THR A 51 21.08 -0.40 -8.68
N VAL A 52 21.30 0.68 -9.41
CA VAL A 52 20.78 0.85 -10.78
C VAL A 52 21.91 1.19 -11.74
N THR A 53 21.76 0.80 -13.01
CA THR A 53 22.77 1.16 -14.03
C THR A 53 22.71 2.64 -14.41
N ASP A 54 23.88 3.24 -14.61
CA ASP A 54 24.04 4.61 -15.10
C ASP A 54 23.65 4.75 -16.59
N LYS A 55 23.72 5.97 -17.13
CA LYS A 55 23.45 6.27 -18.55
C LYS A 55 24.30 5.48 -19.58
N ASN A 56 25.42 4.91 -19.14
CA ASN A 56 26.31 4.09 -19.96
C ASN A 56 26.17 2.59 -19.64
N GLY A 57 25.12 2.21 -18.90
CA GLY A 57 24.82 0.85 -18.51
C GLY A 57 25.71 0.30 -17.40
N ARG A 58 26.54 1.13 -16.74
CA ARG A 58 27.46 0.65 -15.70
C ARG A 58 26.77 0.59 -14.34
N TYR A 59 27.11 -0.41 -13.54
CA TYR A 59 26.67 -0.52 -12.15
C TYR A 59 27.84 -0.88 -11.22
N SER A 60 27.65 -0.59 -9.94
CA SER A 60 28.53 -1.01 -8.85
C SER A 60 27.68 -1.33 -7.63
N ILE A 61 27.83 -2.53 -7.07
CA ILE A 61 27.04 -3.04 -5.96
C ILE A 61 27.94 -3.72 -4.93
N SER A 62 27.75 -3.38 -3.65
CA SER A 62 28.44 -4.03 -2.55
C SER A 62 27.65 -5.25 -2.06
N VAL A 63 28.30 -6.40 -2.02
CA VAL A 63 27.72 -7.70 -1.64
C VAL A 63 28.50 -8.33 -0.49
N LYS A 64 27.81 -9.13 0.33
CA LYS A 64 28.43 -9.88 1.44
C LYS A 64 29.03 -11.19 0.91
N ASP A 65 30.02 -11.77 1.58
CA ASP A 65 30.78 -12.97 1.13
C ASP A 65 29.93 -14.23 0.81
N LYS A 66 28.67 -14.29 1.26
CA LYS A 66 27.75 -15.39 0.96
C LYS A 66 26.82 -15.14 -0.24
N GLU A 67 26.88 -13.96 -0.86
CA GLU A 67 26.08 -13.63 -2.02
C GLU A 67 26.55 -14.45 -3.23
N GLN A 68 25.63 -15.20 -3.83
CA GLN A 68 25.94 -16.06 -4.97
C GLN A 68 25.29 -15.59 -6.26
N HIS A 69 24.30 -14.71 -6.21
CA HIS A 69 23.50 -14.37 -7.38
C HIS A 69 23.13 -12.88 -7.41
N LEU A 70 23.25 -12.28 -8.59
CA LEU A 70 22.70 -10.97 -8.89
C LEU A 70 21.49 -11.12 -9.82
N LYS A 71 20.39 -10.43 -9.50
CA LYS A 71 19.21 -10.31 -10.34
C LYS A 71 19.23 -8.98 -11.06
N PHE A 72 19.03 -9.01 -12.38
CA PHE A 72 18.94 -7.87 -13.27
C PHE A 72 17.53 -7.78 -13.82
N SER A 73 16.87 -6.65 -13.63
CA SER A 73 15.49 -6.44 -14.09
C SER A 73 15.36 -5.08 -14.78
N TYR A 74 14.69 -5.07 -15.93
CA TYR A 74 14.49 -3.87 -16.74
C TYR A 74 13.22 -4.02 -17.58
N ILE A 75 12.50 -2.91 -17.76
CA ILE A 75 11.20 -2.91 -18.44
C ILE A 75 11.38 -3.28 -19.92
N GLY A 76 10.56 -4.22 -20.40
CA GLY A 76 10.66 -4.72 -21.76
C GLY A 76 11.76 -5.76 -21.96
N TYR A 77 12.36 -6.30 -20.88
CA TYR A 77 13.40 -7.32 -20.95
C TYR A 77 13.09 -8.51 -20.03
N HIS A 78 13.59 -9.68 -20.40
CA HIS A 78 13.58 -10.84 -19.52
C HIS A 78 14.50 -10.61 -18.32
N THR A 79 14.01 -10.94 -17.11
CA THR A 79 14.83 -10.89 -15.89
C THR A 79 15.99 -11.88 -16.00
N ALA A 80 17.21 -11.41 -15.77
CA ALA A 80 18.40 -12.24 -15.78
C ALA A 80 18.90 -12.47 -14.35
N ILE A 81 19.15 -13.73 -13.98
CA ILE A 81 19.79 -14.08 -12.70
C ILE A 81 21.17 -14.65 -13.02
N ILE A 82 22.21 -13.97 -12.54
CA ILE A 82 23.60 -14.30 -12.86
C ILE A 82 24.31 -14.78 -11.60
N LYS A 83 24.92 -15.97 -11.68
CA LYS A 83 25.74 -16.53 -10.61
C LYS A 83 27.10 -15.84 -10.54
N LEU A 84 27.51 -15.44 -9.34
CA LEU A 84 28.82 -14.84 -9.06
C LEU A 84 29.88 -15.94 -8.94
N ASN A 85 30.70 -16.13 -9.98
CA ASN A 85 31.79 -17.11 -9.99
C ASN A 85 33.11 -16.57 -9.39
N GLY A 86 33.03 -15.78 -8.33
CA GLY A 86 34.21 -15.20 -7.67
C GLY A 86 34.84 -13.98 -8.38
N GLY A 87 34.43 -13.64 -9.60
CA GLY A 87 34.83 -12.41 -10.28
C GLY A 87 34.29 -11.14 -9.60
N LEU A 88 35.03 -10.03 -9.72
CA LEU A 88 34.59 -8.68 -9.28
C LEU A 88 33.86 -7.90 -10.39
N THR A 89 33.86 -8.44 -11.61
CA THR A 89 33.24 -7.81 -12.78
C THR A 89 32.25 -8.77 -13.44
N VAL A 90 31.01 -8.35 -13.60
CA VAL A 90 29.93 -9.14 -14.22
C VAL A 90 29.20 -8.30 -15.25
N ASN A 91 29.43 -8.58 -16.53
CA ASN A 91 28.70 -7.94 -17.63
C ASN A 91 27.50 -8.79 -18.04
N VAL A 92 26.38 -8.15 -18.36
CA VAL A 92 25.11 -8.83 -18.65
C VAL A 92 24.53 -8.30 -19.95
N SER A 93 24.12 -9.21 -20.84
CA SER A 93 23.33 -8.88 -22.03
C SER A 93 21.91 -9.36 -21.81
N MET A 94 20.95 -8.43 -21.68
CA MET A 94 19.54 -8.75 -21.45
C MET A 94 18.80 -8.89 -22.78
N ALA A 95 18.00 -9.95 -22.92
CA ALA A 95 17.13 -10.14 -24.07
C ALA A 95 15.83 -9.36 -23.90
N ALA A 96 15.41 -8.64 -24.93
CA ALA A 96 14.10 -7.98 -24.95
C ALA A 96 13.00 -9.03 -24.78
N SER A 97 11.92 -8.64 -24.11
CA SER A 97 10.72 -9.45 -23.93
C SER A 97 9.70 -9.07 -25.00
N ASP A 98 9.03 -10.05 -25.60
CA ASP A 98 8.02 -9.86 -26.66
C ASP A 98 6.73 -9.14 -26.20
N VAL A 99 6.71 -8.58 -24.99
CA VAL A 99 5.62 -7.76 -24.48
C VAL A 99 5.72 -6.36 -25.10
N SER A 100 5.14 -6.18 -26.29
CA SER A 100 5.01 -4.87 -26.91
C SER A 100 4.19 -3.95 -26.01
N LEU A 101 4.81 -2.85 -25.53
CA LEU A 101 4.06 -1.72 -24.98
C LEU A 101 3.21 -1.17 -26.12
N ALA A 102 1.88 -1.29 -26.01
CA ALA A 102 0.98 -0.66 -26.96
C ALA A 102 1.16 0.86 -26.83
N GLU A 103 1.85 1.46 -27.80
CA GLU A 103 1.97 2.89 -27.96
C GLU A 103 0.56 3.46 -28.24
N VAL A 104 0.02 4.21 -27.27
CA VAL A 104 -1.23 4.95 -27.48
C VAL A 104 -0.92 6.12 -28.40
N VAL A 105 -1.16 5.92 -29.70
CA VAL A 105 -1.16 6.98 -30.69
C VAL A 105 -2.32 7.92 -30.37
N VAL A 106 -2.00 9.13 -29.90
CA VAL A 106 -2.96 10.23 -29.78
C VAL A 106 -3.21 10.78 -31.17
N THR A 107 -4.30 10.38 -31.82
CA THR A 107 -4.80 11.05 -33.03
C THR A 107 -5.45 12.36 -32.63
N GLY A 108 -4.71 13.45 -32.82
CA GLY A 108 -5.24 14.81 -32.75
C GLY A 108 -6.20 15.07 -33.92
N TYR A 109 -7.44 15.44 -33.61
CA TYR A 109 -8.34 16.01 -34.62
C TYR A 109 -8.14 17.52 -34.70
N GLY A 110 -7.63 17.97 -35.84
CA GLY A 110 -7.77 19.33 -36.31
C GLY A 110 -8.11 19.33 -37.80
N LYS A 111 -9.29 19.88 -38.16
CA LYS A 111 -9.50 20.97 -39.15
C LYS A 111 -10.98 21.14 -39.58
N ALA A 112 -11.52 22.31 -39.21
CA ALA A 112 -12.28 23.30 -39.99
C ALA A 112 -13.23 22.93 -41.17
N LYS A 113 -14.50 23.38 -40.99
CA LYS A 113 -15.28 24.40 -41.75
C LYS A 113 -15.90 24.08 -43.14
N ALA A 114 -17.23 24.19 -43.24
CA ALA A 114 -17.99 25.14 -44.11
C ALA A 114 -19.53 25.05 -43.91
N ILE A 115 -20.22 26.09 -43.42
CA ILE A 115 -21.03 27.17 -44.09
C ILE A 115 -22.49 26.79 -44.42
N SER A 116 -23.43 27.50 -43.76
CA SER A 116 -24.68 28.15 -44.26
C SER A 116 -25.60 28.31 -43.03
N GLY A 117 -26.09 29.47 -42.55
CA GLY A 117 -26.34 30.78 -43.12
C GLY A 117 -27.85 31.04 -43.08
N HIS A 118 -28.37 31.81 -42.11
CA HIS A 118 -29.48 32.80 -42.24
C HIS A 118 -29.83 33.50 -40.89
N ARG A 119 -29.75 34.85 -40.94
CA ARG A 119 -30.44 35.98 -40.25
C ARG A 119 -31.67 35.67 -39.35
N GLU A 120 -32.07 36.39 -38.28
CA GLU A 120 -31.97 37.81 -37.81
C GLU A 120 -32.30 37.92 -36.26
N PRO A 121 -32.33 39.11 -35.58
CA PRO A 121 -31.87 39.30 -34.19
C PRO A 121 -32.87 39.87 -33.13
N ALA A 122 -32.44 39.82 -31.85
CA ALA A 122 -32.70 40.73 -30.68
C ALA A 122 -34.17 40.93 -30.17
N PRO A 123 -34.47 41.41 -28.92
CA PRO A 123 -33.73 42.33 -28.03
C PRO A 123 -33.39 41.74 -26.63
N ALA A 124 -32.33 42.13 -25.90
CA ALA A 124 -31.96 43.40 -25.27
C ALA A 124 -32.96 43.93 -24.22
N LEU A 125 -32.56 43.86 -22.94
CA LEU A 125 -33.14 44.63 -21.84
C LEU A 125 -31.99 45.24 -21.03
N GLU A 126 -31.76 46.53 -21.25
CA GLU A 126 -30.95 47.41 -20.43
C GLU A 126 -31.64 47.68 -19.09
N SER A 127 -30.86 47.87 -18.02
CA SER A 127 -31.19 48.88 -17.02
C SER A 127 -29.93 49.68 -16.68
N LYS A 128 -30.02 50.99 -16.92
CA LYS A 128 -29.07 52.05 -16.55
C LYS A 128 -29.64 52.82 -15.36
N ALA A 129 -28.76 53.25 -14.46
CA ALA A 129 -28.66 54.63 -13.93
C ALA A 129 -27.43 54.65 -12.99
N ALA A 130 -26.33 55.35 -13.30
CA ALA A 130 -26.09 56.80 -13.16
C ALA A 130 -26.17 57.25 -11.68
N GLY A 131 -25.24 57.99 -11.06
CA GLY A 131 -24.02 58.72 -11.41
C GLY A 131 -23.59 59.45 -10.12
N ILE A 132 -22.36 59.94 -9.98
CA ILE A 132 -22.00 61.38 -9.89
C ILE A 132 -20.49 61.45 -9.60
N ALA A 133 -19.82 62.38 -10.28
CA ALA A 133 -18.43 62.77 -10.09
C ALA A 133 -18.33 64.09 -9.28
N ALA A 134 -17.23 64.29 -8.54
CA ALA A 134 -16.68 65.61 -8.22
C ALA A 134 -15.22 65.52 -7.77
N SER A 135 -14.49 66.61 -8.01
CA SER A 135 -13.04 66.77 -8.16
C SER A 135 -12.34 67.57 -7.03
N ALA A 136 -11.00 67.56 -7.05
CA ALA A 136 -10.03 68.55 -6.50
C ALA A 136 -9.82 68.57 -4.96
N SER A 137 -8.66 68.87 -4.35
CA SER A 137 -7.26 69.12 -4.74
C SER A 137 -6.41 69.33 -3.45
N THR A 138 -5.13 68.90 -3.46
CA THR A 138 -3.92 69.41 -2.74
C THR A 138 -3.92 69.75 -1.24
N SER A 139 -2.97 69.18 -0.47
CA SER A 139 -1.82 69.91 0.11
C SER A 139 -0.85 69.01 0.90
N SER A 140 0.41 69.45 0.94
CA SER A 140 1.63 68.79 1.40
C SER A 140 1.93 68.95 2.90
N ILE A 141 2.58 67.95 3.52
CA ILE A 141 3.49 68.17 4.68
C ILE A 141 4.79 67.37 4.46
N ARG A 142 5.92 68.08 4.60
CA ARG A 142 7.30 67.60 4.55
C ARG A 142 7.69 66.85 5.83
N GLY A 143 8.37 65.72 5.65
CA GLY A 143 9.69 65.46 6.24
C GLY A 143 9.78 64.85 7.64
N ALA A 144 10.04 63.54 7.71
CA ALA A 144 11.01 62.97 8.64
C ALA A 144 11.64 61.73 8.00
N ARG A 145 12.96 61.75 7.85
CA ARG A 145 13.79 60.68 7.30
C ARG A 145 13.85 59.52 8.30
N SER A 146 13.51 58.31 7.85
CA SER A 146 14.03 57.08 8.43
C SER A 146 14.54 56.20 7.29
N ALA A 147 15.77 55.73 7.41
CA ALA A 147 16.49 55.02 6.37
C ALA A 147 15.89 53.62 6.17
N THR A 148 15.10 53.44 5.11
CA THR A 148 14.70 52.12 4.63
C THR A 148 15.82 51.53 3.77
N VAL A 149 16.37 50.43 4.25
CA VAL A 149 17.17 49.47 3.49
C VAL A 149 16.42 49.16 2.19
N ARG A 150 17.11 49.32 1.04
CA ARG A 150 16.61 48.88 -0.26
C ARG A 150 16.62 47.36 -0.29
N ASP A 151 15.51 46.73 0.03
CA ASP A 151 15.30 45.33 -0.32
C ASP A 151 15.25 45.22 -1.84
N LYS A 152 16.22 44.47 -2.38
CA LYS A 152 16.20 44.03 -3.77
C LYS A 152 14.91 43.24 -3.98
N LYS A 153 14.05 43.72 -4.89
CA LYS A 153 12.94 42.93 -5.45
C LYS A 153 13.47 41.55 -5.79
N SER A 154 13.02 40.53 -5.05
CA SER A 154 13.18 39.15 -5.45
C SER A 154 12.59 38.98 -6.86
N PRO A 155 13.27 38.27 -7.77
CA PRO A 155 12.69 37.98 -9.08
C PRO A 155 11.37 37.23 -8.87
N ALA A 156 10.36 37.53 -9.68
CA ALA A 156 9.13 36.75 -9.72
C ALA A 156 9.49 35.26 -9.84
N PRO A 157 8.82 34.36 -9.11
CA PRO A 157 9.07 32.94 -9.26
C PRO A 157 8.93 32.58 -10.74
N GLY A 158 9.95 31.92 -11.28
CA GLY A 158 9.92 31.43 -12.65
C GLY A 158 8.66 30.56 -12.87
N PRO A 159 8.23 30.37 -14.13
CA PRO A 159 7.10 29.50 -14.42
C PRO A 159 7.33 28.15 -13.72
N TRP A 160 6.37 27.74 -12.88
CA TRP A 160 6.38 26.43 -12.25
C TRP A 160 6.67 25.37 -13.31
N PRO A 161 7.56 24.39 -13.02
CA PRO A 161 7.78 23.29 -13.95
C PRO A 161 6.42 22.69 -14.31
N LYS A 162 6.15 22.50 -15.61
CA LYS A 162 4.88 21.94 -16.07
C LYS A 162 4.74 20.55 -15.42
N ARG A 163 3.76 20.40 -14.52
CA ARG A 163 3.45 19.09 -13.93
C ARG A 163 3.17 18.09 -15.07
N PRO A 164 3.73 16.86 -15.01
CA PRO A 164 3.48 15.85 -16.03
C PRO A 164 1.99 15.56 -16.07
N LYS A 165 1.45 15.29 -17.28
CA LYS A 165 0.04 14.90 -17.38
C LYS A 165 -0.18 13.58 -16.63
N PRO A 166 -1.30 13.43 -15.90
CA PRO A 166 -1.63 12.17 -15.24
C PRO A 166 -1.64 10.98 -16.20
N GLN A 167 -0.85 9.96 -15.87
CA GLN A 167 -0.70 8.68 -16.56
C GLN A 167 -0.33 7.60 -15.52
N SER A 168 -0.58 6.33 -15.82
CA SER A 168 -0.16 5.21 -14.97
C SER A 168 1.36 5.05 -14.89
N ASN A 169 1.87 4.46 -13.80
CA ASN A 169 3.30 4.29 -13.49
C ASN A 169 4.03 5.63 -13.24
N GLN A 170 3.38 6.54 -12.52
CA GLN A 170 3.92 7.83 -12.13
C GLN A 170 4.10 7.94 -10.63
N LEU A 171 3.08 7.60 -9.84
CA LEU A 171 3.19 7.64 -8.38
C LEU A 171 4.08 6.51 -7.88
N THR A 172 4.93 6.83 -6.90
CA THR A 172 5.82 5.88 -6.23
C THR A 172 5.33 5.60 -4.82
N ALA A 173 5.50 4.38 -4.36
CA ALA A 173 5.03 3.92 -3.05
C ALA A 173 5.97 2.88 -2.44
N GLY A 174 5.91 2.77 -1.11
CA GLY A 174 6.51 1.67 -0.35
C GLY A 174 5.45 0.84 0.37
N GLU A 175 5.81 -0.40 0.71
CA GLU A 175 5.01 -1.30 1.55
C GLU A 175 5.76 -1.58 2.86
N TRP A 176 5.01 -1.67 3.96
CA TRP A 176 5.47 -2.25 5.21
C TRP A 176 4.42 -3.17 5.83
N ASN A 177 4.81 -4.42 6.07
CA ASN A 177 3.98 -5.40 6.76
C ASN A 177 4.46 -5.63 8.19
N ASP A 178 3.77 -5.06 9.19
CA ASP A 178 4.11 -5.19 10.61
C ASP A 178 3.93 -6.62 11.16
N ILE A 179 3.05 -7.42 10.56
CA ILE A 179 2.81 -8.82 10.97
C ILE A 179 4.01 -9.70 10.60
N GLU A 180 4.56 -9.50 9.40
CA GLU A 180 5.78 -10.15 8.92
C GLU A 180 7.04 -9.63 9.64
N HIS A 181 7.04 -8.36 10.06
CA HIS A 181 8.13 -7.71 10.78
C HIS A 181 7.83 -7.52 12.28
N TRP A 182 7.23 -8.53 12.90
CA TRP A 182 6.68 -8.41 14.27
C TRP A 182 7.69 -7.98 15.34
N ALA A 183 8.94 -8.41 15.23
CA ALA A 183 9.99 -8.00 16.16
C ALA A 183 10.26 -6.49 16.09
N PHE A 184 10.24 -5.91 14.88
CA PHE A 184 10.35 -4.47 14.69
C PHE A 184 9.16 -3.75 15.33
N TRP A 185 7.94 -4.19 15.03
CA TRP A 185 6.73 -3.58 15.58
C TRP A 185 6.69 -3.66 17.12
N SER A 186 6.99 -4.84 17.67
CA SER A 186 7.01 -5.04 19.13
C SER A 186 8.04 -4.15 19.81
N ASN A 187 9.22 -4.00 19.22
CA ASN A 187 10.25 -3.11 19.75
C ASN A 187 9.82 -1.64 19.64
N LEU A 188 9.24 -1.25 18.50
CA LEU A 188 8.74 0.11 18.26
C LEU A 188 7.69 0.52 19.30
N MET A 189 6.74 -0.39 19.60
CA MET A 189 5.69 -0.16 20.61
C MET A 189 6.20 -0.10 22.05
N ASN A 190 7.41 -0.60 22.30
CA ASN A 190 8.06 -0.55 23.61
C ASN A 190 9.04 0.63 23.75
N THR A 191 9.26 1.43 22.71
CA THR A 191 10.08 2.64 22.83
C THR A 191 9.29 3.74 23.52
N GLN A 192 9.99 4.58 24.29
CA GLN A 192 9.35 5.71 24.96
C GLN A 192 8.72 6.70 23.96
N GLU A 193 9.32 6.85 22.78
CA GLU A 193 8.91 7.81 21.74
C GLU A 193 7.51 7.52 21.15
N TRP A 194 7.13 6.25 21.00
CA TRP A 194 5.88 5.86 20.32
C TRP A 194 4.92 5.08 21.22
N SER A 195 5.26 4.92 22.50
CA SER A 195 4.47 4.13 23.46
C SER A 195 3.06 4.65 23.69
N ASP A 196 2.82 5.95 23.48
CA ASP A 196 1.52 6.59 23.66
C ASP A 196 0.54 6.31 22.53
N MET A 197 1.01 5.92 21.33
CA MET A 197 0.17 5.66 20.15
C MET A 197 -0.89 4.58 20.40
N GLN A 198 -0.52 3.51 21.13
CA GLN A 198 -1.47 2.46 21.52
C GLN A 198 -2.58 3.00 22.42
N SER A 199 -2.24 3.83 23.42
CA SER A 199 -3.22 4.45 24.31
C SER A 199 -4.06 5.52 23.61
N TYR A 200 -3.45 6.30 22.72
CA TYR A 200 -4.12 7.36 21.97
C TYR A 200 -5.24 6.79 21.11
N TRP A 201 -4.97 5.74 20.32
CA TRP A 201 -5.99 5.11 19.48
C TRP A 201 -6.76 3.99 20.17
N SER A 202 -6.36 3.60 21.38
CA SER A 202 -6.90 2.45 22.10
C SER A 202 -6.76 1.13 21.31
N PHE A 203 -5.60 0.92 20.68
CA PHE A 203 -5.22 -0.33 19.99
C PHE A 203 -4.00 -0.96 20.68
N TYR A 204 -4.18 -2.13 21.30
CA TYR A 204 -3.16 -2.82 22.07
C TYR A 204 -2.75 -4.14 21.42
N THR A 205 -1.64 -4.17 20.69
CA THR A 205 -1.29 -5.33 19.85
C THR A 205 -0.55 -6.45 20.60
N GLY A 206 -0.32 -6.29 21.90
CA GLY A 206 0.51 -7.22 22.70
C GLY A 206 -0.07 -8.63 22.89
N SER A 207 -1.37 -8.82 22.62
CA SER A 207 -2.04 -10.11 22.76
C SER A 207 -2.11 -10.93 21.46
N ARG A 208 -1.22 -10.66 20.48
CA ARG A 208 -1.22 -11.36 19.18
C ARG A 208 -1.18 -12.87 19.33
N ILE A 209 -2.03 -13.56 18.57
CA ILE A 209 -1.99 -15.02 18.42
C ILE A 209 -2.15 -15.38 16.95
N SER A 210 -1.11 -16.00 16.38
CA SER A 210 -1.12 -16.48 15.01
C SER A 210 -1.60 -17.93 14.96
N VAL A 211 -2.70 -18.18 14.26
CA VAL A 211 -3.25 -19.52 14.03
C VAL A 211 -2.94 -19.96 12.62
N GLU A 212 -2.25 -21.10 12.46
CA GLU A 212 -2.00 -21.76 11.17
C GLU A 212 -2.91 -22.99 11.05
N LEU A 213 -3.82 -22.95 10.09
CA LEU A 213 -4.78 -24.00 9.80
C LEU A 213 -4.43 -24.73 8.50
N SER A 214 -4.23 -26.03 8.61
CA SER A 214 -3.88 -26.89 7.47
C SER A 214 -4.66 -28.20 7.48
N ASN A 215 -4.62 -28.93 6.37
CA ASN A 215 -5.12 -30.29 6.32
C ASN A 215 -4.08 -31.32 6.77
N LYS A 216 -4.40 -32.61 6.67
CA LYS A 216 -3.45 -33.70 7.00
C LYS A 216 -2.22 -33.75 6.08
N GLN A 217 -2.33 -33.20 4.88
CA GLN A 217 -1.24 -33.06 3.91
C GLN A 217 -0.53 -31.70 4.02
N GLN A 218 -0.70 -30.97 5.13
CA GLN A 218 -0.10 -29.65 5.38
C GLN A 218 -0.48 -28.58 4.34
N ARG A 219 -1.56 -28.78 3.58
CA ARG A 219 -2.09 -27.76 2.68
C ARG A 219 -2.97 -26.77 3.45
N PRO A 220 -2.90 -25.47 3.15
CA PRO A 220 -3.67 -24.46 3.87
C PRO A 220 -5.17 -24.64 3.69
N LEU A 221 -5.93 -24.41 4.76
CA LEU A 221 -7.39 -24.39 4.74
C LEU A 221 -7.89 -22.93 4.74
N ILE A 222 -8.52 -22.51 3.65
CA ILE A 222 -8.87 -21.10 3.37
C ILE A 222 -10.33 -20.81 3.76
N GLY A 223 -10.55 -19.65 4.38
CA GLY A 223 -11.88 -19.12 4.69
C GLY A 223 -12.55 -19.71 5.94
N TYR A 224 -11.84 -20.52 6.73
CA TYR A 224 -12.35 -21.05 7.99
C TYR A 224 -12.38 -19.94 9.04
N VAL A 225 -13.41 -19.95 9.87
CA VAL A 225 -13.58 -18.94 10.91
C VAL A 225 -12.84 -19.40 12.16
N VAL A 226 -11.93 -18.59 12.65
CA VAL A 226 -11.17 -18.82 13.87
C VAL A 226 -11.60 -17.79 14.91
N THR A 227 -12.09 -18.27 16.04
CA THR A 227 -12.63 -17.45 17.13
C THR A 227 -11.79 -17.62 18.38
N ALA A 228 -11.32 -16.52 18.95
CA ALA A 228 -10.79 -16.46 20.30
C ALA A 228 -11.95 -16.20 21.29
N LEU A 229 -12.05 -17.04 22.31
CA LEU A 229 -13.01 -16.89 23.40
C LEU A 229 -12.28 -16.64 24.72
N GLN A 230 -12.83 -15.75 25.54
CA GLN A 230 -12.47 -15.54 26.94
C GLN A 230 -13.72 -15.80 27.79
N ASN A 231 -13.61 -16.65 28.80
CA ASN A 231 -14.74 -17.07 29.64
C ASN A 231 -15.98 -17.54 28.85
N GLY A 232 -15.74 -18.22 27.72
CA GLY A 232 -16.80 -18.71 26.82
C GLY A 232 -17.39 -17.66 25.88
N ASN A 233 -17.02 -16.37 26.01
CA ASN A 233 -17.50 -15.29 25.15
C ASN A 233 -16.52 -15.01 24.00
N PRO A 234 -17.00 -14.85 22.76
CA PRO A 234 -16.14 -14.51 21.63
C PRO A 234 -15.58 -13.09 21.76
N VAL A 235 -14.27 -12.96 21.89
CA VAL A 235 -13.58 -11.67 22.00
C VAL A 235 -12.99 -11.21 20.68
N TRP A 236 -12.57 -12.15 19.83
CA TRP A 236 -12.06 -11.88 18.48
C TRP A 236 -12.45 -12.99 17.51
N LYS A 237 -12.73 -12.63 16.25
CA LYS A 237 -13.04 -13.56 15.16
C LYS A 237 -12.26 -13.13 13.92
N ALA A 238 -11.64 -14.09 13.23
CA ALA A 238 -10.95 -13.87 11.97
C ALA A 238 -11.18 -15.03 11.00
N LYS A 239 -11.00 -14.81 9.69
CA LYS A 239 -10.98 -15.90 8.69
C LYS A 239 -9.56 -16.25 8.27
N THR A 240 -9.30 -17.53 7.99
CA THR A 240 -8.01 -17.97 7.46
C THR A 240 -7.79 -17.47 6.03
N ASN A 241 -6.60 -16.93 5.76
CA ASN A 241 -6.20 -16.42 4.45
C ASN A 241 -5.73 -17.55 3.50
N PHE A 242 -5.16 -17.19 2.35
CA PHE A 242 -4.64 -18.13 1.35
C PHE A 242 -3.49 -19.02 1.86
N GLU A 243 -2.80 -18.61 2.92
CA GLU A 243 -1.77 -19.40 3.61
C GLU A 243 -2.35 -20.24 4.76
N GLY A 244 -3.66 -20.21 4.98
CA GLY A 244 -4.31 -20.86 6.13
C GLY A 244 -4.07 -20.12 7.45
N LYS A 245 -3.59 -18.88 7.42
CA LYS A 245 -3.29 -18.08 8.62
C LYS A 245 -4.48 -17.22 9.03
N ALA A 246 -4.74 -17.16 10.33
CA ALA A 246 -5.65 -16.20 10.95
C ALA A 246 -4.97 -15.57 12.18
N GLU A 247 -4.94 -14.24 12.24
CA GLU A 247 -4.40 -13.50 13.38
C GLU A 247 -5.53 -13.13 14.33
N LEU A 248 -5.35 -13.46 15.62
CA LEU A 248 -6.32 -13.19 16.67
C LEU A 248 -5.78 -12.16 17.66
N TRP A 249 -6.67 -11.27 18.08
CA TRP A 249 -6.33 -10.15 18.95
C TRP A 249 -7.30 -10.05 20.15
N PRO A 250 -7.29 -11.04 21.05
CA PRO A 250 -8.28 -11.17 22.13
C PRO A 250 -8.35 -9.98 23.09
N SER A 251 -7.29 -9.18 23.20
CA SER A 251 -7.18 -8.06 24.13
C SER A 251 -6.81 -6.74 23.44
N ILE A 252 -7.11 -6.60 22.13
CA ILE A 252 -6.69 -5.42 21.36
C ILE A 252 -7.38 -4.12 21.79
N TYR A 253 -8.55 -4.21 22.40
CA TYR A 253 -9.31 -3.05 22.90
C TYR A 253 -9.48 -3.04 24.42
N ASN A 254 -9.07 -4.12 25.09
CA ASN A 254 -9.17 -4.30 26.53
C ASN A 254 -7.97 -5.14 26.97
N ASN A 255 -7.04 -4.59 27.74
CA ASN A 255 -5.81 -5.28 28.19
C ASN A 255 -6.10 -6.42 29.21
N SER A 256 -6.89 -7.41 28.81
CA SER A 256 -7.39 -8.54 29.58
C SER A 256 -6.40 -9.71 29.57
N LYS A 257 -6.31 -10.42 30.70
CA LYS A 257 -5.44 -11.59 30.93
C LYS A 257 -6.26 -12.82 31.33
N GLU A 258 -7.42 -13.02 30.73
CA GLU A 258 -8.28 -14.18 31.00
C GLU A 258 -7.84 -15.45 30.25
N GLY A 259 -8.36 -16.61 30.66
CA GLY A 259 -8.12 -17.88 29.98
C GLY A 259 -8.62 -17.86 28.53
N LEU A 260 -7.84 -18.40 27.62
CA LEU A 260 -8.10 -18.33 26.18
C LEU A 260 -8.54 -19.68 25.62
N THR A 261 -9.67 -19.70 24.94
CA THR A 261 -10.09 -20.84 24.11
C THR A 261 -10.03 -20.43 22.64
N ILE A 262 -9.50 -21.30 21.78
CA ILE A 262 -9.58 -21.11 20.33
C ILE A 262 -10.55 -22.14 19.77
N MET A 263 -11.48 -21.64 18.96
CA MET A 263 -12.50 -22.42 18.27
C MET A 263 -12.34 -22.20 16.77
N VAL A 264 -12.50 -23.26 15.97
CA VAL A 264 -12.55 -23.18 14.50
C VAL A 264 -13.91 -23.67 14.04
N GLU A 265 -14.55 -22.87 13.19
CA GLU A 265 -15.79 -23.20 12.50
C GLU A 265 -15.50 -23.37 11.00
N SER A 266 -16.18 -24.31 10.36
CA SER A 266 -16.20 -24.41 8.91
C SER A 266 -16.88 -23.19 8.28
N ARG A 267 -16.80 -23.06 6.96
CA ARG A 267 -17.45 -21.95 6.24
C ARG A 267 -18.98 -21.99 6.35
N GLU A 268 -19.53 -23.17 6.59
CA GLU A 268 -20.94 -23.44 6.80
C GLU A 268 -21.37 -23.22 8.27
N GLY A 269 -20.45 -22.81 9.14
CA GLY A 269 -20.72 -22.52 10.55
C GLY A 269 -20.66 -23.75 11.48
N GLN A 270 -20.14 -24.89 11.02
CA GLN A 270 -19.99 -26.07 11.87
C GLN A 270 -18.74 -25.94 12.75
N GLU A 271 -18.87 -26.08 14.08
CA GLU A 271 -17.71 -26.21 14.97
C GLU A 271 -16.94 -27.51 14.64
N ILE A 272 -15.66 -27.36 14.31
CA ILE A 272 -14.77 -28.49 13.92
C ILE A 272 -13.54 -28.63 14.82
N TYR A 273 -13.27 -27.62 15.66
CA TYR A 273 -12.17 -27.64 16.61
C TYR A 273 -12.46 -26.69 17.77
N LYS A 274 -12.11 -27.10 18.99
CA LYS A 274 -12.15 -26.23 20.17
C LYS A 274 -11.15 -26.71 21.22
N LYS A 275 -10.28 -25.82 21.69
CA LYS A 275 -9.28 -26.15 22.73
C LYS A 275 -8.91 -24.93 23.57
N VAL A 276 -8.64 -25.18 24.85
CA VAL A 276 -8.11 -24.20 25.81
C VAL A 276 -6.59 -24.11 25.67
N PHE A 277 -6.07 -22.89 25.71
CA PHE A 277 -4.65 -22.57 25.57
C PHE A 277 -4.14 -21.75 26.76
N ALA A 278 -2.83 -21.85 27.03
CA ALA A 278 -2.18 -21.01 28.02
C ALA A 278 -2.17 -19.53 27.58
N GLN A 279 -2.21 -18.60 28.52
CA GLN A 279 -2.31 -17.15 28.23
C GLN A 279 -1.11 -16.58 27.46
N ASN A 280 0.06 -17.19 27.59
CA ASN A 280 1.27 -16.80 26.87
C ASN A 280 1.37 -17.42 25.46
N THR A 281 0.34 -18.13 25.00
CA THR A 281 0.31 -18.69 23.65
C THR A 281 0.37 -17.56 22.62
N ARG A 282 1.27 -17.69 21.65
CA ARG A 282 1.44 -16.72 20.54
C ARG A 282 1.29 -17.36 19.16
N LYS A 283 1.45 -18.68 19.08
CA LYS A 283 1.31 -19.45 17.84
C LYS A 283 0.55 -20.73 18.11
N VAL A 284 -0.39 -21.08 17.23
CA VAL A 284 -1.18 -22.31 17.31
C VAL A 284 -1.27 -22.95 15.94
N ASN A 285 -0.87 -24.21 15.82
CA ASN A 285 -0.98 -24.98 14.59
C ASN A 285 -2.12 -25.99 14.74
N ILE A 286 -3.05 -25.99 13.78
CA ILE A 286 -4.23 -26.85 13.78
C ILE A 286 -4.25 -27.63 12.46
N SER A 287 -4.41 -28.95 12.54
CA SER A 287 -4.53 -29.84 11.38
C SER A 287 -5.87 -30.56 11.39
N ILE A 288 -6.72 -30.31 10.39
CA ILE A 288 -8.09 -30.84 10.29
C ILE A 288 -8.20 -31.72 9.03
N ASP A 289 -8.97 -32.80 9.10
CA ASP A 289 -9.20 -33.67 7.95
C ASP A 289 -10.28 -33.09 7.01
N LYS A 290 -9.89 -32.07 6.24
CA LYS A 290 -10.71 -31.41 5.22
C LYS A 290 -9.89 -31.22 3.93
N PRO A 291 -10.53 -31.26 2.75
CA PRO A 291 -9.85 -30.98 1.50
C PRO A 291 -9.37 -29.53 1.46
N ALA A 292 -8.18 -29.31 0.90
CA ALA A 292 -7.70 -27.96 0.61
C ALA A 292 -8.35 -27.45 -0.67
N GLU A 293 -8.68 -26.15 -0.68
CA GLU A 293 -9.34 -25.48 -1.79
C GLU A 293 -8.53 -24.28 -2.26
N LYS A 294 -8.78 -23.85 -3.49
CA LYS A 294 -8.19 -22.63 -4.04
C LYS A 294 -9.14 -21.46 -3.82
N ILE A 295 -8.61 -20.24 -3.88
CA ILE A 295 -9.45 -19.03 -3.97
C ILE A 295 -10.24 -19.08 -5.27
N THR A 296 -11.51 -18.70 -5.21
CA THR A 296 -12.45 -18.69 -6.33
C THR A 296 -13.01 -17.29 -6.61
N ASN A 297 -13.08 -16.43 -5.59
CA ASN A 297 -13.55 -15.05 -5.71
C ASN A 297 -12.43 -14.06 -5.35
N LEU A 298 -12.34 -12.97 -6.11
CA LEU A 298 -11.52 -11.81 -5.79
C LEU A 298 -12.40 -10.58 -5.64
N GLU A 299 -12.39 -9.99 -4.46
CA GLU A 299 -13.21 -8.84 -4.13
C GLU A 299 -12.31 -7.69 -3.69
N VAL A 300 -12.25 -6.64 -4.51
CA VAL A 300 -11.40 -5.47 -4.24
C VAL A 300 -12.28 -4.25 -4.04
N LEU A 301 -12.18 -3.59 -2.90
CA LEU A 301 -12.84 -2.32 -2.64
C LEU A 301 -11.80 -1.21 -2.56
N PHE A 302 -12.04 -0.11 -3.27
CA PHE A 302 -11.28 1.13 -3.12
C PHE A 302 -12.13 2.13 -2.34
N MET A 303 -11.69 2.45 -1.13
CA MET A 303 -12.20 3.55 -0.33
C MET A 303 -11.26 4.74 -0.56
N VAL A 304 -11.78 5.84 -1.09
CA VAL A 304 -10.96 6.94 -1.59
C VAL A 304 -11.45 8.25 -1.00
N ASP A 305 -10.55 8.93 -0.31
CA ASP A 305 -10.66 10.31 0.07
C ASP A 305 -10.77 11.21 -1.18
N ALA A 306 -11.80 12.06 -1.19
CA ALA A 306 -12.08 12.99 -2.27
C ALA A 306 -12.24 14.43 -1.76
N THR A 307 -11.64 14.77 -0.62
CA THR A 307 -11.58 16.15 -0.13
C THR A 307 -10.61 17.00 -0.95
N GLY A 308 -10.62 18.32 -0.73
CA GLY A 308 -9.77 19.26 -1.45
C GLY A 308 -8.26 19.05 -1.25
N SER A 309 -7.81 18.47 -0.13
CA SER A 309 -6.39 18.22 0.17
C SER A 309 -5.78 17.22 -0.82
N MET A 310 -6.55 16.23 -1.25
CA MET A 310 -6.17 15.26 -2.27
C MET A 310 -6.04 15.86 -3.68
N GLY A 311 -6.25 17.18 -3.86
CA GLY A 311 -6.34 17.85 -5.16
C GLY A 311 -5.10 17.71 -6.03
N ASP A 312 -3.90 17.61 -5.46
CA ASP A 312 -2.68 17.44 -6.23
C ASP A 312 -2.38 16.00 -6.64
N GLU A 313 -2.87 15.00 -5.89
CA GLU A 313 -2.65 13.58 -6.17
C GLU A 313 -3.84 12.90 -6.85
N ILE A 314 -5.08 13.33 -6.64
CA ILE A 314 -6.30 12.60 -7.06
C ILE A 314 -6.31 12.31 -8.57
N SER A 315 -5.81 13.24 -9.38
CA SER A 315 -5.77 13.07 -10.84
C SER A 315 -4.78 11.97 -11.26
N TYR A 316 -3.63 11.87 -10.59
CA TYR A 316 -2.64 10.81 -10.79
C TYR A 316 -3.15 9.48 -10.24
N LEU A 317 -3.72 9.52 -9.03
CA LEU A 317 -4.31 8.35 -8.39
C LEU A 317 -5.40 7.70 -9.26
N LYS A 318 -6.25 8.51 -9.90
CA LYS A 318 -7.25 8.03 -10.86
C LYS A 318 -6.60 7.26 -12.02
N SER A 319 -5.50 7.76 -12.59
CA SER A 319 -4.77 7.07 -13.65
C SER A 319 -4.13 5.75 -13.18
N GLU A 320 -3.59 5.72 -11.96
CA GLU A 320 -3.04 4.49 -11.37
C GLU A 320 -4.13 3.44 -11.11
N LEU A 321 -5.24 3.86 -10.49
CA LEU A 321 -6.38 3.00 -10.20
C LEU A 321 -7.03 2.46 -11.48
N GLU A 322 -7.15 3.27 -12.53
CA GLU A 322 -7.68 2.83 -13.82
C GLU A 322 -6.85 1.70 -14.44
N ASP A 323 -5.51 1.80 -14.35
CA ASP A 323 -4.59 0.75 -14.81
C ASP A 323 -4.70 -0.52 -13.95
N ILE A 324 -4.75 -0.39 -12.62
CA ILE A 324 -4.98 -1.53 -11.70
C ILE A 324 -6.29 -2.23 -12.06
N ILE A 325 -7.39 -1.48 -12.15
CA ILE A 325 -8.71 -2.01 -12.50
C ILE A 325 -8.66 -2.71 -13.86
N GLY A 326 -7.96 -2.13 -14.84
CA GLY A 326 -7.78 -2.73 -16.16
C GLY A 326 -7.08 -4.11 -16.12
N ARG A 327 -6.20 -4.35 -15.15
CA ARG A 327 -5.43 -5.60 -15.01
C ARG A 327 -6.17 -6.70 -14.25
N LEU A 328 -7.11 -6.34 -13.36
CA LEU A 328 -7.84 -7.29 -12.48
C LEU A 328 -8.49 -8.48 -13.22
N ASN A 329 -8.94 -8.28 -14.46
CA ASN A 329 -9.65 -9.32 -15.23
C ASN A 329 -8.79 -9.99 -16.32
N THR A 330 -7.49 -9.66 -16.43
CA THR A 330 -6.68 -10.07 -17.59
C THR A 330 -5.98 -11.42 -17.44
N LYS A 331 -5.98 -12.03 -16.24
CA LYS A 331 -5.07 -13.17 -15.94
C LYS A 331 -5.63 -14.28 -15.06
N SER A 332 -6.86 -14.19 -14.53
CA SER A 332 -7.31 -15.12 -13.49
C SER A 332 -8.62 -15.84 -13.84
N GLN A 333 -8.75 -17.09 -13.39
CA GLN A 333 -10.02 -17.82 -13.35
C GLN A 333 -10.91 -17.39 -12.16
N LEU A 334 -10.56 -16.30 -11.46
CA LEU A 334 -11.28 -15.84 -10.27
C LEU A 334 -12.49 -15.02 -10.70
N ASN A 335 -13.62 -15.25 -10.03
CA ASN A 335 -14.77 -14.38 -10.10
C ASN A 335 -14.42 -13.04 -9.43
N THR A 336 -14.06 -12.06 -10.24
CA THR A 336 -13.53 -10.79 -9.80
C THR A 336 -14.61 -9.72 -9.81
N ARG A 337 -14.72 -8.98 -8.70
CA ARG A 337 -15.60 -7.81 -8.60
C ARG A 337 -14.94 -6.69 -7.83
N THR A 338 -15.24 -5.47 -8.22
CA THR A 338 -14.61 -4.27 -7.67
C THR A 338 -15.66 -3.30 -7.19
N ALA A 339 -15.47 -2.73 -6.01
CA ALA A 339 -16.30 -1.65 -5.47
C ALA A 339 -15.50 -0.35 -5.31
N MET A 340 -16.20 0.78 -5.37
CA MET A 340 -15.63 2.09 -5.05
C MET A 340 -16.53 2.84 -4.08
N VAL A 341 -15.91 3.37 -3.03
CA VAL A 341 -16.54 4.26 -2.05
C VAL A 341 -15.69 5.52 -2.00
N PHE A 342 -16.29 6.66 -2.31
CA PHE A 342 -15.64 7.96 -2.15
C PHE A 342 -16.21 8.64 -0.93
N TYR A 343 -15.38 9.33 -0.17
CA TYR A 343 -15.84 10.10 0.97
C TYR A 343 -15.20 11.48 1.01
N ARG A 344 -15.85 12.38 1.74
CA ARG A 344 -15.36 13.71 2.06
C ARG A 344 -15.66 14.01 3.54
N ASP A 345 -15.88 15.27 3.90
CA ASP A 345 -16.25 15.64 5.26
C ASP A 345 -17.74 16.04 5.40
N ARG A 346 -18.22 16.12 6.64
CA ARG A 346 -19.56 16.55 7.01
C ARG A 346 -19.77 18.02 6.63
N GLY A 347 -20.79 18.27 5.82
CA GLY A 347 -21.13 19.61 5.35
C GLY A 347 -20.73 19.84 3.89
N ASP A 348 -19.99 18.92 3.29
CA ASP A 348 -19.73 18.90 1.85
C ASP A 348 -20.94 18.46 1.03
N GLU A 349 -20.81 18.54 -0.31
CA GLU A 349 -21.81 18.08 -1.28
C GLU A 349 -22.33 16.67 -0.97
N TYR A 350 -21.44 15.80 -0.48
CA TYR A 350 -21.76 14.48 0.04
C TYR A 350 -20.71 14.08 1.09
N VAL A 351 -21.13 13.30 2.08
CA VAL A 351 -20.19 12.63 3.00
C VAL A 351 -19.69 11.33 2.38
N ILE A 352 -20.61 10.49 1.88
CA ILE A 352 -20.30 9.20 1.26
C ILE A 352 -20.95 9.10 -0.13
N ARG A 353 -20.18 8.63 -1.10
CA ARG A 353 -20.64 8.28 -2.45
C ARG A 353 -20.22 6.84 -2.76
N ASP A 354 -21.21 5.96 -2.72
CA ASP A 354 -21.05 4.52 -2.83
C ASP A 354 -21.51 4.02 -4.20
N PHE A 355 -20.66 3.27 -4.91
CA PHE A 355 -20.95 2.69 -6.22
C PHE A 355 -21.20 1.17 -6.18
N GLY A 356 -21.04 0.51 -5.03
CA GLY A 356 -21.23 -0.93 -4.87
C GLY A 356 -20.22 -1.79 -5.64
N PHE A 357 -20.32 -3.11 -5.45
CA PHE A 357 -19.53 -4.08 -6.21
C PHE A 357 -20.04 -4.26 -7.64
N GLU A 358 -19.13 -4.20 -8.60
CA GLU A 358 -19.38 -4.37 -10.03
C GLU A 358 -18.41 -5.39 -10.64
N GLN A 359 -18.91 -6.19 -11.59
CA GLN A 359 -18.09 -7.06 -12.44
C GLN A 359 -17.70 -6.37 -13.76
N ASP A 360 -18.51 -5.41 -14.22
CA ASP A 360 -18.18 -4.59 -15.40
C ASP A 360 -17.13 -3.54 -15.02
N LEU A 361 -15.87 -3.87 -15.28
CA LEU A 361 -14.74 -2.98 -15.02
C LEU A 361 -14.84 -1.66 -15.80
N GLN A 362 -15.54 -1.61 -16.95
CA GLN A 362 -15.74 -0.36 -17.67
C GLN A 362 -16.68 0.58 -16.89
N LYS A 363 -17.69 0.03 -16.21
CA LYS A 363 -18.54 0.82 -15.30
C LYS A 363 -17.74 1.37 -14.12
N VAL A 364 -16.88 0.55 -13.52
CA VAL A 364 -15.99 0.99 -12.43
C VAL A 364 -15.09 2.13 -12.90
N LYS A 365 -14.46 1.99 -14.07
CA LYS A 365 -13.61 3.05 -14.66
C LYS A 365 -14.37 4.35 -14.92
N ARG A 366 -15.60 4.27 -15.44
CA ARG A 366 -16.45 5.47 -15.64
C ARG A 366 -16.78 6.15 -14.32
N ASN A 367 -17.12 5.39 -13.28
CA ASN A 367 -17.40 5.94 -11.95
C ASN A 367 -16.18 6.68 -11.39
N LEU A 368 -14.99 6.08 -11.49
CA LEU A 368 -13.72 6.70 -11.12
C LEU A 368 -13.43 7.98 -11.92
N ALA A 369 -13.58 7.93 -13.25
CA ALA A 369 -13.30 9.05 -14.15
C ALA A 369 -14.11 10.30 -13.80
N ASN A 370 -15.31 10.15 -13.26
CA ASN A 370 -16.20 11.25 -12.89
C ASN A 370 -15.93 11.87 -11.50
N GLN A 371 -15.00 11.32 -10.71
CA GLN A 371 -14.70 11.86 -9.37
C GLN A 371 -13.65 12.97 -9.41
N TYR A 372 -13.73 13.90 -8.46
CA TYR A 372 -12.78 14.98 -8.26
C TYR A 372 -12.68 15.33 -6.76
N ALA A 373 -11.51 15.83 -6.37
CA ALA A 373 -11.25 16.39 -5.05
C ALA A 373 -11.99 17.73 -4.89
N ASP A 374 -12.76 17.88 -3.82
CA ASP A 374 -13.42 19.14 -3.45
C ASP A 374 -13.91 19.06 -2.00
N GLY A 375 -14.31 20.18 -1.42
CA GLY A 375 -14.82 20.23 -0.05
C GLY A 375 -13.72 20.10 1.01
N GLY A 376 -14.13 19.74 2.23
CA GLY A 376 -13.33 19.74 3.44
C GLY A 376 -13.45 21.05 4.25
N GLY A 377 -12.62 21.20 5.28
CA GLY A 377 -12.59 22.43 6.08
C GLY A 377 -11.57 22.40 7.21
N ASP A 378 -11.61 21.36 8.02
CA ASP A 378 -10.58 21.02 9.00
C ASP A 378 -9.66 19.90 8.47
N PHE A 379 -8.71 19.45 9.29
CA PHE A 379 -7.73 18.44 8.89
C PHE A 379 -8.33 17.03 8.90
N GLU A 380 -9.39 16.82 9.67
CA GLU A 380 -10.00 15.53 9.89
C GLU A 380 -11.21 15.29 8.98
N GLU A 381 -11.48 14.03 8.64
CA GLU A 381 -12.51 13.67 7.66
C GLU A 381 -13.40 12.52 8.12
N ALA A 382 -14.42 12.18 7.32
CA ALA A 382 -15.38 11.12 7.63
C ALA A 382 -14.87 9.69 7.33
N VAL A 383 -13.62 9.39 7.70
CA VAL A 383 -12.98 8.08 7.47
C VAL A 383 -13.77 6.96 8.14
N GLU A 384 -14.29 7.18 9.35
CA GLU A 384 -15.06 6.17 10.09
C GLU A 384 -16.38 5.81 9.39
N GLU A 385 -17.07 6.80 8.81
CA GLU A 385 -18.34 6.59 8.12
C GLU A 385 -18.14 5.81 6.82
N ALA A 386 -17.06 6.15 6.11
CA ALA A 386 -16.67 5.44 4.90
C ALA A 386 -16.28 3.99 5.20
N MET A 387 -15.58 3.74 6.31
CA MET A 387 -15.32 2.37 6.78
C MET A 387 -16.61 1.63 7.12
N GLU A 388 -17.54 2.26 7.84
CA GLU A 388 -18.82 1.64 8.18
C GLU A 388 -19.63 1.29 6.92
N ASN A 389 -19.72 2.19 5.95
CA ASN A 389 -20.34 1.89 4.65
C ASN A 389 -19.61 0.72 3.96
N ALA A 390 -18.29 0.81 3.81
CA ALA A 390 -17.49 -0.17 3.07
C ALA A 390 -17.56 -1.58 3.66
N ILE A 391 -17.70 -1.73 4.99
CA ILE A 391 -17.67 -3.02 5.68
C ILE A 391 -19.08 -3.59 5.90
N TYR A 392 -20.05 -2.76 6.27
CA TYR A 392 -21.40 -3.21 6.65
C TYR A 392 -22.44 -3.08 5.54
N GLN A 393 -22.36 -2.04 4.70
CA GLN A 393 -23.37 -1.78 3.67
C GLN A 393 -23.03 -2.47 2.35
N GLN A 394 -21.74 -2.69 2.09
CA GLN A 394 -21.29 -3.41 0.90
C GLN A 394 -21.63 -4.89 0.97
N ARG A 395 -22.01 -5.43 -0.20
CA ARG A 395 -22.40 -6.83 -0.35
C ARG A 395 -21.19 -7.75 -0.56
N TRP A 396 -20.26 -7.81 0.40
CA TRP A 396 -19.16 -8.79 0.40
C TRP A 396 -19.68 -10.22 0.31
N SER A 397 -18.93 -11.13 -0.32
CA SER A 397 -19.42 -12.50 -0.53
C SER A 397 -19.46 -13.23 0.81
N GLU A 398 -20.54 -13.94 1.11
CA GLU A 398 -20.61 -14.76 2.34
C GLU A 398 -20.17 -16.22 2.09
N THR A 399 -20.26 -16.66 0.84
CA THR A 399 -20.02 -18.04 0.42
C THR A 399 -18.73 -18.19 -0.40
N GLY A 400 -18.13 -19.38 -0.32
CA GLY A 400 -16.94 -19.74 -1.10
C GLY A 400 -15.63 -19.24 -0.50
N THR A 401 -14.55 -19.41 -1.27
CA THR A 401 -13.19 -19.01 -0.92
C THR A 401 -12.86 -17.67 -1.58
N SER A 402 -12.86 -16.60 -0.80
CA SER A 402 -12.70 -15.23 -1.32
C SER A 402 -11.44 -14.59 -0.77
N ALA A 403 -10.65 -13.97 -1.65
CA ALA A 403 -9.73 -12.93 -1.25
C ALA A 403 -10.49 -11.60 -1.20
N ARG A 404 -10.50 -10.96 -0.03
CA ARG A 404 -11.17 -9.68 0.19
C ARG A 404 -10.14 -8.63 0.57
N LEU A 405 -9.99 -7.62 -0.27
CA LEU A 405 -9.06 -6.53 -0.06
C LEU A 405 -9.82 -5.21 -0.05
N MET A 406 -9.51 -4.36 0.91
CA MET A 406 -10.01 -2.99 0.97
C MET A 406 -8.83 -2.03 1.01
N PHE A 407 -8.58 -1.35 -0.11
CA PHE A 407 -7.60 -0.27 -0.19
C PHE A 407 -8.23 1.01 0.34
N MET A 408 -7.63 1.58 1.39
CA MET A 408 -8.06 2.86 1.97
C MET A 408 -7.06 3.91 1.51
N ILE A 409 -7.47 4.85 0.66
CA ILE A 409 -6.60 5.86 0.08
C ILE A 409 -6.98 7.21 0.66
N LEU A 410 -6.08 7.84 1.41
CA LEU A 410 -6.39 9.00 2.25
C LEU A 410 -5.17 9.87 2.56
N ASP A 411 -5.41 11.15 2.84
CA ASP A 411 -4.40 12.09 3.35
C ASP A 411 -4.71 12.65 4.76
N ALA A 412 -5.86 12.30 5.33
CA ALA A 412 -6.34 12.84 6.60
C ALA A 412 -6.86 11.76 7.59
N PRO A 413 -6.74 11.97 8.91
CA PRO A 413 -7.34 11.07 9.91
C PRO A 413 -8.85 11.28 10.05
N PRO A 414 -9.54 10.32 10.69
CA PRO A 414 -10.86 10.58 11.26
C PRO A 414 -10.76 11.61 12.38
N HIS A 415 -11.84 12.36 12.61
CA HIS A 415 -11.93 13.20 13.80
C HIS A 415 -11.73 12.40 15.09
N TYR A 416 -10.99 12.98 16.01
CA TYR A 416 -10.61 12.29 17.24
C TYR A 416 -11.65 12.46 18.36
N ASP A 417 -12.51 11.46 18.53
CA ASP A 417 -13.30 11.28 19.75
C ASP A 417 -13.64 9.82 20.04
N ALA A 418 -14.16 9.56 21.24
CA ALA A 418 -14.44 8.22 21.72
C ALA A 418 -15.50 7.46 20.89
N ALA A 419 -16.44 8.16 20.25
CA ALA A 419 -17.45 7.53 19.41
C ALA A 419 -16.84 7.09 18.07
N ARG A 420 -16.07 7.98 17.43
CA ARG A 420 -15.31 7.70 16.20
C ARG A 420 -14.33 6.55 16.37
N ILE A 421 -13.54 6.57 17.45
CA ILE A 421 -12.59 5.50 17.76
C ILE A 421 -13.32 4.15 17.90
N LYS A 422 -14.45 4.11 18.63
CA LYS A 422 -15.25 2.89 18.77
C LYS A 422 -15.83 2.40 17.44
N SER A 423 -16.25 3.32 16.56
CA SER A 423 -16.71 2.98 15.21
C SER A 423 -15.60 2.28 14.42
N ILE A 424 -14.40 2.87 14.38
CA ILE A 424 -13.23 2.28 13.71
C ILE A 424 -12.88 0.91 14.30
N GLN A 425 -12.82 0.77 15.63
CA GLN A 425 -12.54 -0.51 16.28
C GLN A 425 -13.56 -1.59 15.91
N ARG A 426 -14.85 -1.21 15.85
CA ARG A 426 -15.93 -2.12 15.43
C ARG A 426 -15.75 -2.52 13.96
N SER A 427 -15.44 -1.57 13.10
CA SER A 427 -15.17 -1.80 11.68
C SER A 427 -13.96 -2.73 11.46
N VAL A 428 -12.84 -2.51 12.17
CA VAL A 428 -11.66 -3.39 12.12
C VAL A 428 -11.99 -4.81 12.58
N LYS A 429 -12.70 -4.95 13.70
CA LYS A 429 -13.11 -6.26 14.23
C LYS A 429 -14.01 -7.01 13.24
N GLU A 430 -14.93 -6.30 12.59
CA GLU A 430 -15.82 -6.89 11.59
C GLU A 430 -15.10 -7.21 10.28
N ALA A 431 -14.21 -6.34 9.82
CA ALA A 431 -13.36 -6.62 8.66
C ALA A 431 -12.55 -7.91 8.87
N ALA A 432 -11.93 -8.07 10.06
CA ALA A 432 -11.25 -9.31 10.42
C ALA A 432 -12.20 -10.52 10.42
N SER A 433 -13.39 -10.38 11.03
CA SER A 433 -14.40 -11.45 11.10
C SER A 433 -14.86 -11.93 9.71
N ARG A 434 -14.88 -11.00 8.74
CA ARG A 434 -15.21 -11.25 7.33
C ARG A 434 -13.99 -11.65 6.49
N GLY A 435 -12.78 -11.60 7.04
CA GLY A 435 -11.54 -11.86 6.30
C GLY A 435 -11.22 -10.79 5.25
N ILE A 436 -11.65 -9.55 5.48
CA ILE A 436 -11.31 -8.38 4.66
C ILE A 436 -9.96 -7.84 5.16
N ALA A 437 -8.95 -7.85 4.31
CA ALA A 437 -7.66 -7.23 4.60
C ALA A 437 -7.73 -5.73 4.32
N LEU A 438 -7.54 -4.91 5.36
CA LEU A 438 -7.45 -3.45 5.22
C LEU A 438 -6.04 -3.09 4.79
N ILE A 439 -5.92 -2.34 3.70
CA ILE A 439 -4.64 -1.91 3.14
C ILE A 439 -4.68 -0.39 2.99
N PRO A 440 -4.27 0.36 4.02
CA PRO A 440 -4.13 1.80 3.90
C PRO A 440 -3.03 2.16 2.91
N VAL A 441 -3.30 3.16 2.09
CA VAL A 441 -2.45 3.79 1.09
C VAL A 441 -2.45 5.28 1.44
N VAL A 442 -1.50 5.70 2.27
CA VAL A 442 -1.46 7.09 2.73
C VAL A 442 -0.76 7.97 1.70
N ALA A 443 -1.35 9.14 1.44
CA ALA A 443 -0.82 10.17 0.55
C ALA A 443 -0.03 11.22 1.35
N SER A 444 0.15 12.41 0.79
CA SER A 444 0.78 13.55 1.48
C SER A 444 -0.10 14.02 2.65
N GLY A 445 0.29 15.03 3.42
CA GLY A 445 -0.60 15.59 4.47
C GLY A 445 -0.75 14.81 5.79
N ILE A 446 -0.56 13.48 5.82
CA ILE A 446 -0.75 12.69 7.04
C ILE A 446 0.28 13.00 8.14
N ASP A 447 -0.16 12.87 9.40
CA ASP A 447 0.71 12.96 10.57
C ASP A 447 1.11 11.58 11.13
N LYS A 448 1.98 11.57 12.16
CA LYS A 448 2.44 10.32 12.78
C LYS A 448 1.31 9.55 13.46
N ARG A 449 0.32 10.24 14.05
CA ARG A 449 -0.81 9.58 14.70
C ARG A 449 -1.63 8.82 13.67
N THR A 450 -1.87 9.44 12.52
CA THR A 450 -2.57 8.86 11.36
C THR A 450 -1.82 7.65 10.83
N GLU A 451 -0.50 7.74 10.62
CA GLU A 451 0.34 6.59 10.25
C GLU A 451 0.11 5.40 11.19
N PHE A 452 0.18 5.62 12.50
CA PHE A 452 0.00 4.54 13.47
C PHE A 452 -1.43 3.97 13.45
N LEU A 453 -2.47 4.80 13.30
CA LEU A 453 -3.84 4.32 13.14
C LEU A 453 -3.96 3.39 11.92
N MET A 454 -3.43 3.80 10.78
CA MET A 454 -3.42 2.99 9.56
C MET A 454 -2.75 1.64 9.79
N ARG A 455 -1.58 1.64 10.44
CA ARG A 455 -0.85 0.41 10.77
C ARG A 455 -1.62 -0.48 11.74
N PHE A 456 -2.28 0.08 12.75
CA PHE A 456 -3.14 -0.69 13.67
C PHE A 456 -4.29 -1.37 12.93
N MET A 457 -4.96 -0.68 11.99
CA MET A 457 -6.04 -1.24 11.18
C MET A 457 -5.56 -2.36 10.25
N ALA A 458 -4.39 -2.17 9.60
CA ALA A 458 -3.76 -3.19 8.79
C ALA A 458 -3.41 -4.44 9.63
N ILE A 459 -2.77 -4.25 10.78
CA ILE A 459 -2.42 -5.34 11.72
C ILE A 459 -3.67 -6.11 12.15
N GLY A 460 -4.74 -5.40 12.55
CA GLY A 460 -5.98 -6.01 13.03
C GLY A 460 -6.62 -6.95 12.00
N THR A 461 -6.39 -6.72 10.71
CA THR A 461 -7.09 -7.40 9.61
C THR A 461 -6.20 -8.28 8.74
N ASN A 462 -4.96 -8.55 9.18
CA ASN A 462 -3.96 -9.26 8.38
C ASN A 462 -3.61 -8.56 7.05
N GLY A 463 -3.77 -7.23 7.03
CA GLY A 463 -3.43 -6.36 5.93
C GLY A 463 -1.94 -5.96 5.90
N THR A 464 -1.66 -4.88 5.16
CA THR A 464 -0.33 -4.29 5.03
C THR A 464 -0.45 -2.78 4.93
N TYR A 465 0.60 -2.05 5.27
CA TYR A 465 0.62 -0.58 5.21
C TYR A 465 1.35 -0.12 3.96
N VAL A 466 0.72 0.75 3.18
CA VAL A 466 1.27 1.35 1.97
C VAL A 466 1.32 2.87 2.16
N PHE A 467 2.39 3.49 1.69
CA PHE A 467 2.60 4.93 1.76
C PHE A 467 3.23 5.42 0.46
N LEU A 468 2.75 6.56 -0.05
CA LEU A 468 3.37 7.23 -1.18
C LEU A 468 4.74 7.79 -0.82
N THR A 469 5.62 7.92 -1.82
CA THR A 469 6.99 8.43 -1.65
C THR A 469 7.28 9.60 -2.60
N ASP A 470 8.21 10.45 -2.18
CA ASP A 470 8.64 11.62 -2.95
C ASP A 470 9.48 11.27 -4.20
N ASP A 471 9.84 10.00 -4.43
CA ASP A 471 10.70 9.55 -5.53
C ASP A 471 10.13 9.90 -6.92
N SER A 472 8.81 9.96 -7.05
CA SER A 472 8.12 10.39 -8.27
C SER A 472 8.24 11.89 -8.56
N GLY A 473 8.47 12.71 -7.52
CA GLY A 473 8.37 14.17 -7.59
C GLY A 473 6.95 14.70 -7.85
N ILE A 474 5.92 13.88 -7.61
CA ILE A 474 4.50 14.21 -7.81
C ILE A 474 3.81 14.32 -6.45
N GLY A 475 2.91 15.30 -6.33
CA GLY A 475 2.23 15.63 -5.08
C GLY A 475 3.06 16.52 -4.17
N ASN A 476 2.55 16.77 -2.98
CA ASN A 476 3.29 17.42 -1.91
C ASN A 476 4.29 16.43 -1.27
N SER A 477 5.15 16.92 -0.37
CA SER A 477 6.08 16.03 0.32
C SER A 477 5.34 15.07 1.25
N HIS A 478 5.75 13.82 1.23
CA HIS A 478 5.14 12.73 1.99
C HIS A 478 5.85 12.52 3.32
N LEU A 479 5.09 12.12 4.33
CA LEU A 479 5.64 11.79 5.65
C LEU A 479 6.63 10.63 5.53
N LYS A 480 7.87 10.84 6.00
CA LYS A 480 8.84 9.74 6.12
C LYS A 480 8.27 8.68 7.09
N PRO A 481 8.05 7.43 6.66
CA PRO A 481 7.38 6.41 7.49
C PRO A 481 8.25 5.95 8.67
N THR A 482 7.63 5.60 9.80
CA THR A 482 8.28 4.99 10.98
C THR A 482 8.41 3.47 10.80
N VAL A 483 9.09 3.07 9.74
CA VAL A 483 9.24 1.66 9.32
C VAL A 483 10.72 1.31 9.12
N GLY A 484 11.01 0.03 8.91
CA GLY A 484 12.36 -0.42 8.53
C GLY A 484 12.71 -0.06 7.09
N SER A 485 13.76 -0.67 6.54
CA SER A 485 14.09 -0.51 5.12
C SER A 485 12.97 -1.07 4.25
N TYR A 486 12.58 -0.32 3.22
CA TYR A 486 11.55 -0.70 2.24
C TYR A 486 12.04 -0.52 0.80
N GLN A 487 11.31 -1.13 -0.13
CA GLN A 487 11.53 -0.95 -1.56
C GLN A 487 10.54 0.08 -2.11
N VAL A 488 11.03 0.95 -3.00
CA VAL A 488 10.18 1.86 -3.77
C VAL A 488 9.74 1.16 -5.05
N GLU A 489 8.44 1.17 -5.30
CA GLU A 489 7.78 0.64 -6.51
C GLU A 489 6.82 1.68 -7.07
N TYR A 490 6.40 1.54 -8.32
CA TYR A 490 5.25 2.30 -8.81
C TYR A 490 3.98 1.84 -8.10
N LEU A 491 3.12 2.79 -7.70
CA LEU A 491 1.92 2.51 -6.91
C LEU A 491 1.04 1.44 -7.56
N ASN A 492 0.73 1.58 -8.85
CA ASN A 492 -0.07 0.60 -9.58
C ASN A 492 0.55 -0.81 -9.58
N GLN A 493 1.87 -0.91 -9.71
CA GLN A 493 2.58 -2.18 -9.67
C GLN A 493 2.54 -2.80 -8.28
N LEU A 494 2.76 -1.99 -7.24
CA LEU A 494 2.71 -2.40 -5.85
C LEU A 494 1.31 -2.89 -5.47
N LEU A 495 0.25 -2.14 -5.77
CA LEU A 495 -1.13 -2.56 -5.46
C LEU A 495 -1.52 -3.82 -6.25
N ASN A 496 -1.10 -3.94 -7.52
CA ASN A 496 -1.32 -5.16 -8.29
C ASN A 496 -0.55 -6.36 -7.72
N ARG A 497 0.69 -6.17 -7.24
CA ARG A 497 1.45 -7.21 -6.54
C ARG A 497 0.72 -7.67 -5.28
N LEU A 498 0.23 -6.74 -4.48
CA LEU A 498 -0.57 -7.04 -3.28
C LEU A 498 -1.85 -7.81 -3.61
N ILE A 499 -2.59 -7.40 -4.63
CA ILE A 499 -3.79 -8.12 -5.08
C ILE A 499 -3.44 -9.58 -5.43
N ASN A 500 -2.37 -9.81 -6.19
CA ASN A 500 -1.95 -11.16 -6.56
C ASN A 500 -1.46 -11.97 -5.36
N LYS A 501 -0.72 -11.36 -4.42
CA LYS A 501 -0.28 -11.98 -3.17
C LYS A 501 -1.48 -12.48 -2.37
N TYR A 502 -2.42 -11.59 -2.05
CA TYR A 502 -3.60 -11.92 -1.24
C TYR A 502 -4.59 -12.85 -1.95
N ALA A 503 -4.62 -12.83 -3.28
CA ALA A 503 -5.37 -13.79 -4.09
C ALA A 503 -4.71 -15.19 -4.18
N GLY A 504 -3.52 -15.37 -3.60
CA GLY A 504 -2.76 -16.63 -3.70
C GLY A 504 -2.31 -16.95 -5.12
N LEU A 505 -2.12 -15.93 -5.96
CA LEU A 505 -1.71 -16.05 -7.35
C LEU A 505 -0.20 -15.85 -7.56
N GLU A 506 0.54 -15.40 -6.54
CA GLU A 506 1.99 -15.38 -6.63
C GLU A 506 2.53 -16.81 -6.67
N PRO A 507 3.47 -17.13 -7.59
CA PRO A 507 4.11 -18.43 -7.60
C PRO A 507 4.78 -18.62 -6.24
N LYS A 508 4.43 -19.70 -5.53
CA LYS A 508 5.27 -20.16 -4.42
C LYS A 508 6.62 -20.51 -5.04
N VAL A 509 7.59 -19.61 -4.90
CA VAL A 509 8.94 -19.77 -5.43
C VAL A 509 9.53 -21.14 -5.07
N ALA A 510 9.13 -21.74 -3.94
CA ALA A 510 9.55 -23.08 -3.53
C ALA A 510 8.86 -24.26 -4.27
N GLU A 511 7.60 -24.14 -4.69
CA GLU A 511 6.83 -25.25 -5.29
C GLU A 511 7.13 -25.37 -6.81
N ASP A 512 7.39 -24.24 -7.48
CA ASP A 512 7.83 -24.22 -8.88
C ASP A 512 9.27 -24.71 -9.06
N LEU A 513 10.16 -24.47 -8.07
CA LEU A 513 11.52 -25.02 -8.09
C LEU A 513 11.54 -26.55 -7.91
N LEU A 514 10.61 -27.10 -7.13
CA LEU A 514 10.49 -28.56 -6.95
C LEU A 514 9.86 -29.23 -8.17
N SER A 515 8.85 -28.61 -8.79
CA SER A 515 8.21 -29.18 -10.00
C SER A 515 9.08 -29.06 -11.25
N SER A 516 9.90 -28.01 -11.37
CA SER A 516 10.88 -27.86 -12.44
C SER A 516 12.10 -28.77 -12.27
N ALA A 517 12.53 -29.05 -11.02
CA ALA A 517 13.58 -30.02 -10.75
C ALA A 517 13.14 -31.47 -11.05
N GLN A 518 11.88 -31.81 -10.77
CA GLN A 518 11.33 -33.14 -11.07
C GLN A 518 11.10 -33.35 -12.58
N LYS A 519 10.68 -32.32 -13.31
CA LYS A 519 10.56 -32.36 -14.78
C LYS A 519 11.90 -32.37 -15.54
N GLN A 520 13.02 -32.17 -14.85
CA GLN A 520 14.36 -32.30 -15.43
C GLN A 520 15.02 -33.66 -15.13
N GLN A 521 14.33 -34.55 -14.41
CA GLN A 521 14.79 -35.91 -14.09
C GLN A 521 13.95 -37.03 -14.73
N GLU A 522 12.95 -36.67 -15.55
CA GLU A 522 12.29 -37.56 -16.52
C GLU A 522 12.70 -37.14 -17.94
#